data_AF-A0A2G2M2Z2-F1
#
_entry.id   AF-A0A2G2M2Z2-F1
#
_cell.length_a   1.000
_cell.length_b   1.000
_cell.length_c   1.000
_cell.angle_alpha   90.00
_cell.angle_beta   90.00
_cell.angle_gamma   90.00
#
_symmetry.space_group_name_H-M   'P 1'
#
loop_
_entity.id
_entity.type
_entity.pdbx_description
1 polymer ?
#
loop_
_entity_poly.entity_id
_entity_poly.type
_entity_poly.pdbx_seq_one_letter_code
_entity_poly.pdbx_strand_id
1 'polypeptide(L)'
;AVSLFERFNAQENSDKCLGDIERIRINDIEAAEIIKKAASVRSLNEIQNFEKEKRNKLIKEFKIKGLSIRQIERLTGISFGVIRKIK
;
A
#
# COMPACT_ATOMS: atom_id res chain seq x y z
N ALA A 1 -7.26 32.69 -32.52
CA ALA A 1 -7.72 32.06 -31.25
C ALA A 1 -7.53 30.55 -31.30
N VAL A 2 -8.08 29.85 -32.32
CA VAL A 2 -7.97 28.38 -32.48
C VAL A 2 -6.52 27.89 -32.60
N SER A 3 -5.67 28.61 -33.34
CA SER A 3 -4.27 28.24 -33.57
C SER A 3 -3.40 28.17 -32.31
N LEU A 4 -3.76 28.91 -31.24
CA LEU A 4 -3.06 28.84 -29.96
C LEU A 4 -3.46 27.60 -29.16
N PHE A 5 -4.73 27.20 -29.27
CA PHE A 5 -5.28 26.02 -28.62
C PHE A 5 -4.71 24.73 -29.23
N GLU A 6 -4.59 24.67 -30.56
CA GLU A 6 -3.99 23.53 -31.27
C GLU A 6 -2.52 23.34 -30.89
N ARG A 7 -1.74 24.42 -30.82
CA ARG A 7 -0.32 24.35 -30.41
C ARG A 7 -0.14 23.90 -28.96
N PHE A 8 -1.02 24.31 -28.06
CA PHE A 8 -0.94 23.91 -26.64
C PHE A 8 -1.25 22.42 -26.46
N ASN A 9 -2.26 21.89 -27.15
CA ASN A 9 -2.62 20.46 -27.05
C ASN A 9 -1.66 19.53 -27.84
N ALA A 10 -0.91 20.07 -28.79
CA ALA A 10 0.07 19.31 -29.57
C ALA A 10 1.47 19.25 -28.92
N GLN A 11 1.67 19.88 -27.76
CA GLN A 11 2.92 19.75 -27.01
C GLN A 11 3.01 18.35 -26.39
N GLU A 12 4.18 17.72 -26.51
CA GLU A 12 4.44 16.47 -25.81
C GLU A 12 4.34 16.71 -24.31
N ASN A 13 3.34 16.08 -23.72
CA ASN A 13 3.08 16.16 -22.30
C ASN A 13 3.73 14.96 -21.59
N SER A 14 4.65 15.25 -20.66
CA SER A 14 5.29 14.27 -19.78
C SER A 14 4.43 13.99 -18.52
N ASP A 15 3.17 14.44 -18.51
CA ASP A 15 2.27 14.22 -17.41
C ASP A 15 2.16 12.72 -17.13
N LYS A 16 2.74 12.34 -15.98
CA LYS A 16 2.43 11.09 -15.32
C LYS A 16 0.99 11.17 -14.83
N CYS A 17 0.06 10.94 -15.74
CA CYS A 17 -1.31 10.61 -15.39
C CYS A 17 -1.30 9.44 -14.38
N LEU A 18 -2.41 9.20 -13.69
CA LEU A 18 -2.62 8.07 -12.76
C LEU A 18 -2.54 6.67 -13.44
N GLY A 19 -1.81 6.53 -14.55
CA GLY A 19 -1.47 5.30 -15.23
C GLY A 19 -0.22 4.67 -14.64
N ASP A 20 -0.45 3.54 -13.98
CA ASP A 20 0.39 2.36 -14.08
C ASP A 20 1.84 2.50 -13.60
N ILE A 21 1.99 2.82 -12.32
CA ILE A 21 2.90 1.97 -11.55
C ILE A 21 2.20 0.61 -11.57
N GLU A 22 2.75 -0.38 -12.29
CA GLU A 22 2.36 -1.78 -12.18
C GLU A 22 2.51 -2.22 -10.72
N ARG A 23 1.55 -1.84 -9.88
CA ARG A 23 1.39 -2.41 -8.56
C ARG A 23 0.86 -3.80 -8.86
N ILE A 24 1.77 -4.78 -8.82
CA ILE A 24 1.43 -6.20 -8.75
C ILE A 24 0.21 -6.28 -7.82
N ARG A 25 -0.93 -6.65 -8.39
CA ARG A 25 -2.21 -6.54 -7.71
C ARG A 25 -2.31 -7.72 -6.76
N ILE A 26 -1.67 -7.60 -5.60
CA ILE A 26 -1.70 -8.60 -4.54
C ILE A 26 -3.17 -8.73 -4.12
N ASN A 27 -3.74 -9.92 -4.26
CA ASN A 27 -5.09 -10.20 -3.78
C ASN A 27 -5.09 -10.44 -2.26
N ASP A 28 -6.27 -10.57 -1.66
CA ASP A 28 -6.36 -10.74 -0.21
C ASP A 28 -5.78 -12.05 0.32
N ILE A 29 -5.84 -13.11 -0.47
CA ILE A 29 -5.30 -14.43 -0.10
C ILE A 29 -3.77 -14.33 -0.02
N GLU A 30 -3.15 -13.76 -1.04
CA GLU A 30 -1.71 -13.50 -1.07
C GLU A 30 -1.28 -12.54 0.03
N ALA A 31 -2.04 -11.45 0.25
CA ALA A 31 -1.75 -10.51 1.32
C ALA A 31 -1.81 -11.18 2.70
N ALA A 32 -2.81 -12.03 2.96
CA ALA A 32 -2.92 -12.79 4.20
C ALA A 32 -1.72 -13.73 4.41
N GLU A 33 -1.29 -14.44 3.36
CA GLU A 33 -0.13 -15.33 3.42
C GLU A 33 1.18 -14.57 3.66
N ILE A 34 1.36 -13.42 3.00
CA ILE A 34 2.51 -12.54 3.22
C ILE A 34 2.57 -12.09 4.68
N ILE A 35 1.44 -11.66 5.25
CA ILE A 35 1.38 -11.19 6.63
C ILE A 35 1.64 -12.34 7.61
N LYS A 36 1.00 -13.51 7.44
CA LYS A 36 1.22 -14.68 8.30
C LYS A 36 2.69 -15.08 8.35
N LYS A 37 3.33 -15.19 7.18
CA LYS A 37 4.74 -15.59 7.06
C LYS A 37 5.69 -14.57 7.68
N ALA A 38 5.43 -13.28 7.49
CA ALA A 38 6.27 -12.21 8.03
C ALA A 38 6.13 -12.07 9.56
N ALA A 39 4.92 -12.21 10.09
CA ALA A 39 4.64 -12.03 11.51
C ALA A 39 4.81 -13.32 12.34
N SER A 40 4.95 -14.48 11.69
CA SER A 40 4.99 -15.81 12.31
C SER A 40 3.80 -16.06 13.26
N VAL A 41 2.60 -15.69 12.81
CA VAL A 41 1.34 -15.81 13.58
C VAL A 41 0.41 -16.85 12.98
N ARG A 42 -0.45 -17.43 13.83
CA ARG A 42 -1.53 -18.32 13.37
C ARG A 42 -2.75 -17.52 12.92
N SER A 43 -3.05 -16.43 13.63
CA SER A 43 -4.11 -15.49 13.32
C SER A 43 -3.55 -14.08 13.06
N LEU A 44 -4.03 -13.45 11.99
CA LEU A 44 -3.60 -12.10 11.59
C LEU A 44 -3.95 -11.02 12.63
N ASN A 45 -5.03 -11.24 13.38
CA ASN A 45 -5.49 -10.34 14.43
C ASN A 45 -4.56 -10.31 15.65
N GLU A 46 -3.62 -11.25 15.79
CA GLU A 46 -2.62 -11.23 16.87
C GLU A 46 -1.69 -10.01 16.76
N ILE A 47 -1.48 -9.49 15.55
CA ILE A 47 -0.53 -8.42 15.26
C ILE A 47 -0.97 -7.10 15.91
N GLN A 48 -2.28 -6.88 16.11
CA GLN A 48 -2.77 -5.67 16.79
C GLN A 48 -2.34 -5.61 18.26
N ASN A 49 -2.08 -6.77 18.88
CA ASN A 49 -1.65 -6.91 20.27
C ASN A 49 -0.13 -6.91 20.45
N PHE A 50 0.63 -6.82 19.35
CA PHE A 50 2.09 -6.75 19.45
C PHE A 50 2.52 -5.43 20.06
N GLU A 51 3.66 -5.47 20.74
CA GLU A 51 4.34 -4.27 21.21
C GLU A 51 4.55 -3.28 20.05
N LYS A 52 4.39 -1.99 20.35
CA LYS A 52 4.42 -0.90 19.37
C LYS A 52 5.62 -0.97 18.42
N GLU A 53 6.82 -1.24 18.93
CA GLU A 53 8.01 -1.32 18.08
C GLU A 53 7.96 -2.50 17.11
N LYS A 54 7.63 -3.70 17.60
CA LYS A 54 7.49 -4.91 16.78
C LYS A 54 6.41 -4.74 15.71
N ARG A 55 5.24 -4.23 16.10
CA ARG A 55 4.13 -3.95 15.19
C ARG A 55 4.54 -2.95 14.10
N ASN A 56 5.23 -1.87 14.48
CA ASN A 56 5.65 -0.84 13.52
C ASN A 56 6.68 -1.38 12.51
N LYS A 57 7.61 -2.24 12.94
CA LYS A 57 8.56 -2.93 12.05
C LYS A 57 7.83 -3.79 11.01
N LEU A 58 6.85 -4.58 11.45
CA LEU A 58 6.03 -5.40 10.55
C LEU A 58 5.21 -4.57 9.55
N ILE A 59 4.61 -3.46 9.99
CA ILE A 59 3.87 -2.56 9.09
C ILE A 59 4.78 -2.02 7.98
N LYS A 60 6.04 -1.67 8.28
CA LYS A 60 7.01 -1.26 7.25
C LYS A 60 7.30 -2.39 6.27
N GLU A 61 7.53 -3.59 6.78
CA GLU A 61 7.79 -4.76 5.96
C GLU A 61 6.61 -5.07 5.03
N PHE A 62 5.37 -4.98 5.50
CA PHE A 62 4.18 -5.20 4.65
C PHE A 62 4.10 -4.19 3.50
N LYS A 63 4.41 -2.92 3.75
CA LYS A 63 4.43 -1.88 2.71
C LYS A 63 5.53 -2.13 1.68
N ILE A 64 6.72 -2.55 2.12
CA ILE A 64 7.83 -2.91 1.24
C ILE A 64 7.44 -4.11 0.36
N LYS A 65 6.69 -5.06 0.91
CA LYS A 65 6.12 -6.21 0.17
C LYS A 65 4.93 -5.84 -0.73
N GLY A 66 4.60 -4.57 -0.88
CA GLY A 66 3.59 -4.08 -1.82
C GLY A 66 2.15 -4.08 -1.28
N LEU A 67 1.93 -4.41 -0.01
CA LEU A 67 0.58 -4.37 0.56
C LEU A 67 0.09 -2.93 0.70
N SER A 68 -1.15 -2.72 0.28
CA SER A 68 -1.82 -1.44 0.47
C SER A 68 -2.18 -1.20 1.95
N ILE A 69 -2.33 0.07 2.34
CA ILE A 69 -2.77 0.44 3.70
C ILE A 69 -4.10 -0.25 4.05
N ARG A 70 -5.03 -0.34 3.09
CA ARG A 70 -6.34 -0.97 3.30
C ARG A 70 -6.25 -2.49 3.52
N GLN A 71 -5.34 -3.17 2.82
CA GLN A 71 -5.09 -4.59 3.07
C GLN A 71 -4.53 -4.81 4.47
N ILE A 72 -3.54 -4.01 4.87
CA ILE A 72 -2.95 -4.10 6.20
C ILE A 72 -4.04 -3.85 7.26
N GLU A 73 -4.82 -2.77 7.11
CA GLU A 73 -5.88 -2.42 8.05
C GLU A 73 -6.90 -3.54 8.23
N ARG A 74 -7.52 -3.99 7.15
CA ARG A 74 -8.58 -5.01 7.21
C ARG A 74 -8.06 -6.37 7.69
N LEU A 75 -6.85 -6.76 7.28
CA LEU A 75 -6.32 -8.09 7.60
C LEU A 75 -5.73 -8.17 9.00
N THR A 76 -5.17 -7.08 9.54
CA THR A 76 -4.48 -7.10 10.84
C THR A 76 -5.29 -6.48 11.98
N GLY A 77 -6.38 -5.78 11.68
CA GLY A 77 -7.17 -5.04 12.67
C GLY A 77 -6.54 -3.72 13.13
N ILE A 78 -5.38 -3.34 12.58
CA ILE A 78 -4.69 -2.11 12.95
C ILE A 78 -5.33 -0.93 12.23
N SER A 79 -5.75 0.08 12.98
CA SER A 79 -6.39 1.27 12.39
C SER A 79 -5.52 1.97 11.33
N PHE A 80 -6.19 2.50 10.29
CA PHE A 80 -5.58 3.34 9.26
C PHE A 80 -4.65 4.42 9.82
N GLY A 81 -5.06 5.10 10.91
CA GLY A 81 -4.31 6.19 11.52
C GLY A 81 -2.94 5.76 12.04
N VAL A 82 -2.82 4.53 12.55
CA VAL A 82 -1.54 3.95 12.99
C VAL A 82 -0.68 3.61 11.77
N ILE A 83 -1.26 2.92 10.78
CA ILE A 83 -0.53 2.46 9.59
C ILE A 83 0.00 3.65 8.78
N ARG A 84 -0.81 4.70 8.59
CA ARG A 84 -0.45 5.89 7.81
C ARG A 84 0.74 6.65 8.39
N LYS A 85 0.90 6.68 9.72
CA LYS A 85 1.99 7.41 10.40
C LYS A 85 3.36 6.75 10.27
N ILE A 86 3.39 5.47 9.89
CA ILE A 86 4.63 4.68 9.80
C ILE A 86 5.23 4.86 8.40
N LYS A 87 6.38 5.53 8.30
CA LYS A 87 7.15 5.70 7.05
C LYS A 87 8.07 4.51 6.82
#